data_AF-A0A480BRY5-F1
#
_entry.id   AF-A0A480BRY5-F1
#
_cell.length_a   1.000
_cell.length_b   1.000
_cell.length_c   1.000
_cell.angle_alpha   90.00
_cell.angle_beta   90.00
_cell.angle_gamma   90.00
#
_symmetry.space_group_name_H-M   'P 1'
#
loop_
_entity.id
_entity.type
_entity.pdbx_description
1 polymer ?
#
loop_
_entity_poly.entity_id
_entity_poly.type
_entity_poly.pdbx_seq_one_letter_code
_entity_poly.pdbx_strand_id
1 'polypeptide(L)' 'MTIPLESTGGLQRRLTLTLPTAEIEQQVTTRLTQLARQTRVNGFRPGKAPLSVIRRQHGARVRDEVVGELLQGKFIEG' A
#
# COMPACT_ATOMS: atom_id res chain seq x y z
N MET A 1 16.87 1.83 -3.10
CA MET A 1 15.94 1.89 -4.26
C MET A 1 16.80 1.82 -5.50
N THR A 2 16.53 0.89 -6.41
CA THR A 2 17.34 0.70 -7.63
C THR A 2 16.37 0.64 -8.81
N ILE A 3 16.60 1.48 -9.83
CA ILE A 3 15.80 1.57 -11.04
C ILE A 3 16.71 1.26 -12.23
N PRO A 4 16.93 0.00 -12.62
CA PRO A 4 17.60 -0.30 -13.88
C PRO A 4 16.63 -0.03 -15.03
N LEU A 5 17.03 0.85 -15.94
CA LEU A 5 16.38 1.09 -17.22
C LEU A 5 17.03 0.18 -18.27
N GLU A 6 16.28 -0.77 -18.81
CA GLU A 6 16.73 -1.61 -19.91
C GLU A 6 16.08 -1.15 -21.23
N SER A 7 16.90 -0.97 -22.27
CA SER A 7 16.44 -0.67 -23.64
C SER A 7 16.28 -1.97 -24.41
N THR A 8 15.03 -2.38 -24.65
CA THR A 8 14.71 -3.69 -25.29
C THR A 8 14.74 -3.64 -26.82
N GLY A 9 15.33 -2.59 -27.41
CA GLY A 9 15.35 -2.34 -28.85
C GLY A 9 14.13 -1.55 -29.35
N GLY A 10 14.35 -0.69 -30.34
CA GLY A 10 13.32 0.22 -30.85
C GLY A 10 12.92 1.30 -29.81
N LEU A 11 11.61 1.52 -29.63
CA LEU A 11 11.06 2.52 -28.70
C LEU A 11 10.65 1.93 -27.33
N GLN A 12 10.90 0.64 -27.08
CA GLN A 12 10.48 -0.04 -25.86
C GLN A 12 11.49 0.17 -24.72
N ARG A 13 10.97 0.54 -23.55
CA ARG A 13 11.74 0.70 -22.31
C ARG A 13 11.16 -0.21 -21.24
N ARG A 14 12.03 -0.91 -20.50
CA ARG A 14 11.66 -1.69 -19.32
C ARG A 14 12.23 -1.02 -18.07
N LEU A 15 11.36 -0.76 -17.10
CA LEU A 15 11.73 -0.23 -15.79
C LEU A 15 11.47 -1.32 -14.74
N THR A 16 12.48 -1.66 -13.97
CA THR A 16 12.31 -2.53 -12.80
C THR A 16 12.30 -1.68 -11.55
N LEU A 17 11.22 -1.70 -10.78
CA LEU A 17 11.08 -0.91 -9.55
C LEU A 17 11.16 -1.85 -8.34
N THR A 18 12.07 -1.55 -7.41
CA THR A 18 12.19 -2.29 -6.14
C THR A 18 11.71 -1.41 -4.99
N LEU A 19 10.61 -1.81 -4.36
CA LEU A 19 10.01 -1.13 -3.21
C LEU A 19 10.42 -1.80 -1.89
N PRO A 20 10.88 -1.04 -0.88
CA PRO A 20 11.16 -1.59 0.45
C PRO A 20 9.88 -2.05 1.15
N THR A 21 9.88 -3.27 1.71
CA THR A 21 8.73 -3.81 2.45
C THR A 21 8.39 -2.98 3.69
N ALA A 22 9.39 -2.41 4.35
CA ALA A 22 9.19 -1.56 5.53
C ALA A 22 8.31 -0.32 5.24
N GLU A 23 8.49 0.28 4.06
CA GLU A 23 7.70 1.46 3.64
C GLU A 23 6.23 1.07 3.39
N ILE A 24 6.00 -0.07 2.75
CA ILE A 24 4.66 -0.61 2.50
C ILE A 24 3.95 -0.89 3.83
N GLU A 25 4.59 -1.61 4.76
CA GLU A 25 3.99 -1.96 6.05
C GLU A 25 3.67 -0.73 6.89
N GLN A 26 4.52 0.30 6.84
CA GLN A 26 4.30 1.57 7.54
C GLN A 26 3.07 2.32 6.99
N GLN A 27 2.93 2.39 5.66
CA GLN A 27 1.76 3.02 5.03
C GLN A 27 0.48 2.23 5.27
N VAL A 28 0.53 0.90 5.17
CA VAL A 28 -0.60 0.01 5.47
C VAL A 28 -1.06 0.20 6.92
N THR A 29 -0.13 0.20 7.88
CA THR A 29 -0.46 0.40 9.29
C THR A 29 -1.10 1.76 9.55
N THR A 30 -0.59 2.80 8.90
CA THR A 30 -1.14 4.17 8.98
C THR A 30 -2.57 4.23 8.45
N ARG A 31 -2.81 3.66 7.26
CA ARG A 31 -4.15 3.61 6.65
C ARG A 31 -5.12 2.79 7.48
N LEU A 32 -4.72 1.62 7.97
CA LEU A 32 -5.57 0.79 8.83
C LEU A 32 -5.93 1.52 10.13
N THR A 33 -5.03 2.30 10.70
CA THR A 33 -5.30 3.12 11.90
C THR A 33 -6.30 4.24 11.63
N GLN A 34 -6.19 4.90 10.47
CA GLN A 34 -7.16 5.92 10.05
C GLN A 34 -8.54 5.29 9.80
N LEU A 35 -8.57 4.17 9.09
CA LEU A 35 -9.77 3.40 8.79
C LEU A 35 -10.46 2.92 10.07
N ALA A 36 -9.69 2.44 11.05
CA ALA A 36 -10.20 1.96 12.33
C ALA A 36 -10.96 3.04 13.12
N ARG A 37 -10.57 4.31 13.00
CA ARG A 37 -11.25 5.44 13.68
C ARG A 37 -12.62 5.75 13.09
N GLN A 38 -12.83 5.45 11.80
CA GLN A 38 -14.05 5.82 11.06
C GLN A 38 -15.00 4.63 10.87
N THR A 39 -14.46 3.41 10.84
CA THR A 39 -15.21 2.22 10.48
C THR A 39 -16.14 1.77 11.60
N ARG A 40 -17.35 1.37 11.21
CA ARG A 40 -18.31 0.69 12.07
C ARG A 40 -18.11 -0.81 11.91
N VAL A 41 -17.69 -1.46 13.00
CA VAL A 41 -17.54 -2.93 13.04
C VAL A 41 -18.61 -3.47 13.98
N ASN A 42 -19.35 -4.48 13.53
CA ASN A 42 -20.38 -5.12 14.33
C ASN A 42 -19.79 -5.62 15.66
N GLY A 43 -20.45 -5.30 16.78
CA GLY A 43 -19.99 -5.63 18.13
C GLY A 43 -19.05 -4.61 18.76
N PHE A 44 -18.58 -3.59 18.03
CA PHE A 44 -17.73 -2.52 18.57
C PHE A 44 -18.39 -1.16 18.44
N ARG A 45 -18.19 -0.32 19.47
CA ARG A 45 -18.53 1.10 19.34
C ARG A 45 -17.72 1.69 18.18
N PRO A 46 -18.32 2.50 17.28
CA PRO A 46 -17.62 3.09 16.14
C PRO A 46 -16.30 3.74 16.57
N GLY A 47 -15.22 3.43 15.84
CA GLY A 47 -13.87 3.94 16.17
C GLY A 47 -13.12 3.22 17.29
N LYS A 48 -13.71 2.19 17.91
CA LYS A 48 -13.12 1.44 19.05
C LYS A 48 -12.92 -0.05 18.77
N ALA A 49 -12.96 -0.45 17.50
CA ALA A 49 -12.58 -1.81 17.11
C ALA A 49 -11.05 -2.00 17.21
N PRO A 50 -10.56 -3.16 17.69
CA PRO A 50 -9.14 -3.48 17.70
C PRO A 50 -8.55 -3.53 16.28
N LEU A 51 -7.30 -3.08 16.13
CA LEU A 51 -6.61 -3.12 14.84
C LEU A 51 -6.51 -4.53 14.25
N SER A 52 -6.42 -5.57 15.07
CA SER A 52 -6.39 -6.97 14.60
C SER A 52 -7.67 -7.36 13.85
N VAL A 53 -8.83 -6.87 14.29
CA VAL A 53 -10.13 -7.14 13.65
C VAL A 53 -10.23 -6.36 12.34
N ILE A 54 -9.83 -5.09 12.35
CA ILE A 54 -9.80 -4.24 11.15
C ILE A 54 -8.83 -4.81 10.11
N ARG A 55 -7.65 -5.25 10.52
CA ARG A 55 -6.65 -5.87 9.65
C ARG A 55 -7.17 -7.17 9.05
N ARG A 56 -7.96 -7.96 9.78
CA ARG A 56 -8.59 -9.17 9.23
C ARG A 56 -9.63 -8.86 8.15
N GLN A 57 -10.42 -7.80 8.31
CA GLN A 57 -11.46 -7.44 7.34
C GLN A 57 -10.92 -6.63 6.14
N HIS A 58 -10.00 -5.70 6.38
CA HIS A 58 -9.56 -4.71 5.41
C HIS A 58 -8.08 -4.81 5.03
N GLY A 59 -7.29 -5.66 5.69
CA GLY A 59 -5.83 -5.68 5.54
C GLY A 59 -5.36 -5.98 4.12
N ALA A 60 -5.93 -6.98 3.45
CA ALA A 60 -5.56 -7.33 2.07
C ALA A 60 -5.84 -6.16 1.11
N ARG A 61 -7.07 -5.64 1.15
CA ARG A 61 -7.49 -4.51 0.31
C ARG A 61 -6.62 -3.27 0.51
N VAL A 62 -6.37 -2.88 1.77
CA VAL A 62 -5.55 -1.70 2.07
C VAL A 62 -4.11 -1.91 1.60
N ARG A 63 -3.58 -3.13 1.69
CA ARG A 63 -2.25 -3.47 1.18
C ARG A 63 -2.19 -3.30 -0.34
N ASP A 64 -3.17 -3.82 -1.07
CA ASP A 64 -3.22 -3.70 -2.54
C ASP A 64 -3.34 -2.23 -2.98
N GLU A 65 -4.18 -1.44 -2.30
CA GLU A 65 -4.31 0.00 -2.55
C GLU A 65 -2.98 0.74 -2.32
N VAL A 66 -2.30 0.49 -1.20
CA VAL A 66 -1.00 1.11 -0.87
C VAL A 66 0.08 0.73 -1.87
N VAL A 67 0.14 -0.54 -2.29
CA VAL A 67 1.12 -0.99 -3.29
C VAL A 67 0.86 -0.29 -4.64
N GLY A 68 -0.40 -0.16 -5.05
CA GLY A 68 -0.76 0.57 -6.27
C GLY A 68 -0.37 2.05 -6.21
N GLU A 69 -0.71 2.74 -5.11
CA GLU A 69 -0.35 4.14 -4.87
C GLU A 69 1.18 4.35 -4.93
N LEU A 70 1.95 3.48 -4.26
CA LEU A 70 3.41 3.55 -4.25
C LEU A 70 4.01 3.29 -5.62
N LEU A 71 3.54 2.27 -6.35
CA LEU A 71 4.03 1.97 -7.70
C LEU A 71 3.76 3.14 -8.65
N GLN A 72 2.57 3.73 -8.60
CA GLN A 72 2.21 4.88 -9.43
C GLN A 72 3.08 6.10 -9.10
N GLY A 73 3.24 6.42 -7.81
CA GLY A 73 4.07 7.54 -7.37
C GLY A 73 5.53 7.38 -7.82
N LYS A 74 6.10 6.18 -7.64
CA LYS A 74 7.48 5.89 -8.03
C LYS A 74 7.71 5.81 -9.54
N PHE A 75 6.70 5.45 -10.31
CA PHE A 75 6.77 5.51 -11.77
C PHE A 75 6.81 6.94 -12.30
N ILE A 76 6.12 7.89 -11.65
CA ILE A 76 6.10 9.31 -12.05
C ILE A 76 7.37 10.05 -11.62
N GLU A 77 7.95 9.69 -10.46
CA GLU A 77 9.23 10.26 -10.00
C GLU A 77 10.45 9.77 -10.78
N GLY A 78 10.33 8.62 -11.47
CA GLY A 78 11.43 7.90 -12.13
C GLY A 78 11.72 8.32 -13.56
#